data_AF-A0AA86PYE9-F1
#
_entry.id   AF-A0AA86PYE9-F1
#
_cell.length_a   1.000
_cell.length_b   1.000
_cell.length_c   1.000
_cell.angle_alpha   90.00
_cell.angle_beta   90.00
_cell.angle_gamma   90.00
#
_symmetry.space_group_name_H-M   'P 1'
#
loop_
_entity.id
_entity.type
_entity.pdbx_description
1 polymer ?
#
loop_
_entity_poly.entity_id
_entity_poly.type
_entity_poly.pdbx_seq_one_letter_code
_entity_poly.pdbx_strand_id
1 'polypeptide(L)'
;MKLNNTCQWQSDFERQFIKLVKQRAVTDIHDATHAFSLFESDGENIKSSFWIEMSTIMNVSHKKLHDYYHNTWSKRFYTEIGGYKVEITNMIDLSNNQDTVKDIVKNVVYQLERRHKNCRFHYNTVYQFVNYKIKSKEQVSIDSSISNSSKVISNEELDFECILTYATLAEALEYE
;
A
#
# COMPACT_ATOMS: atom_id res chain seq x y z
N MET A 1 -16.95 -14.72 16.09
CA MET A 1 -17.33 -13.96 14.87
C MET A 1 -17.57 -12.52 15.29
N LYS A 2 -16.60 -11.62 15.09
CA LYS A 2 -16.77 -10.19 15.46
C LYS A 2 -17.59 -9.54 14.35
N LEU A 3 -18.84 -9.17 14.63
CA LEU A 3 -19.60 -8.28 13.75
C LEU A 3 -18.86 -6.94 13.75
N ASN A 4 -18.23 -6.61 12.63
CA ASN A 4 -17.65 -5.29 12.45
C ASN A 4 -18.82 -4.30 12.44
N ASN A 5 -19.03 -3.61 13.56
CA ASN A 5 -19.90 -2.44 13.62
C ASN A 5 -19.29 -1.36 12.73
N THR A 6 -19.60 -1.39 11.44
CA THR A 6 -19.31 -0.30 10.53
C THR A 6 -20.05 0.93 11.03
N CYS A 7 -19.32 2.02 11.24
CA CYS A 7 -19.91 3.26 11.71
C CYS A 7 -20.82 3.83 10.61
N GLN A 8 -21.95 4.43 10.96
CA GLN A 8 -22.95 4.94 10.01
C GLN A 8 -22.33 5.77 8.86
N TRP A 9 -21.36 6.62 9.18
CA TRP A 9 -20.70 7.46 8.16
C TRP A 9 -19.95 6.64 7.10
N GLN A 10 -19.44 5.45 7.41
CA GLN A 10 -18.75 4.58 6.44
C GLN A 10 -19.74 4.03 5.40
N SER A 11 -20.96 3.70 5.84
CA SER A 11 -22.06 3.27 4.95
C SER A 11 -22.54 4.41 4.05
N ASP A 12 -22.45 5.65 4.52
CA ASP A 12 -22.84 6.85 3.76
C ASP A 12 -21.71 7.42 2.89
N PHE A 13 -20.46 6.97 3.08
CA PHE A 13 -19.27 7.53 2.43
C PHE A 13 -19.38 7.58 0.91
N GLU A 14 -19.69 6.45 0.27
CA GLU A 14 -19.74 6.33 -1.19
C GLU A 14 -20.77 7.28 -1.80
N ARG A 15 -21.96 7.36 -1.19
CA ARG A 15 -23.04 8.25 -1.65
C ARG A 15 -22.61 9.72 -1.58
N GLN A 16 -22.00 10.13 -0.47
CA GLN A 16 -21.55 11.52 -0.29
C GLN A 16 -20.35 11.83 -1.19
N PHE A 17 -19.45 10.88 -1.39
CA PHE A 17 -18.30 11.01 -2.28
C PHE A 17 -18.78 11.29 -3.72
N ILE A 18 -19.65 10.42 -4.26
CA ILE A 18 -20.21 10.57 -5.61
C ILE A 18 -20.93 11.91 -5.76
N LYS A 19 -21.75 12.28 -4.75
CA LYS A 19 -22.48 13.54 -4.76
C LYS A 19 -21.53 14.75 -4.83
N LEU A 20 -20.45 14.74 -4.05
CA LEU A 20 -19.49 15.84 -4.01
C LEU A 20 -18.66 15.94 -5.29
N VAL A 21 -18.19 14.80 -5.83
CA VAL A 21 -17.51 14.78 -7.14
C VAL A 21 -18.46 15.31 -8.23
N LYS A 22 -19.74 14.92 -8.21
CA LYS A 22 -20.75 15.40 -9.16
C LYS A 22 -21.01 16.89 -9.08
N GLN A 23 -20.91 17.50 -7.89
CA GLN A 23 -21.06 18.95 -7.72
C GLN A 23 -19.88 19.74 -8.32
N ARG A 24 -18.69 19.12 -8.35
CA ARG A 24 -17.46 19.73 -8.87
C ARG A 24 -17.25 19.48 -10.36
N ALA A 25 -17.73 18.34 -10.85
CA ALA A 25 -17.66 17.97 -12.25
C ALA A 25 -18.81 18.58 -13.07
N VAL A 26 -18.52 18.95 -14.31
CA VAL A 26 -19.55 19.37 -15.30
C VAL A 26 -20.17 18.15 -16.00
N THR A 27 -19.70 16.94 -15.68
CA THR A 27 -20.12 15.68 -16.30
C THR A 27 -21.14 14.95 -15.45
N ASP A 28 -22.00 14.16 -16.09
CA ASP A 28 -22.90 13.28 -15.37
C ASP A 28 -22.12 12.08 -14.81
N ILE A 29 -22.36 11.76 -13.54
CA ILE A 29 -21.70 10.67 -12.83
C ILE A 29 -22.75 9.62 -12.50
N HIS A 30 -22.56 8.42 -13.05
CA HIS A 30 -23.52 7.32 -12.96
C HIS A 30 -23.19 6.31 -11.85
N ASP A 31 -21.90 6.17 -11.50
CA ASP A 31 -21.44 5.17 -10.54
C ASP A 31 -20.17 5.61 -9.78
N ALA A 32 -19.80 4.80 -8.79
CA ALA A 32 -18.63 5.01 -7.94
C ALA A 32 -17.30 4.94 -8.71
N THR A 33 -17.21 4.10 -9.73
CA THR A 33 -15.99 3.90 -10.53
C THR A 33 -15.69 5.14 -11.37
N HIS A 34 -16.72 5.75 -11.96
CA HIS A 34 -16.62 6.99 -12.69
C HIS A 34 -16.25 8.15 -11.75
N ALA A 35 -16.92 8.26 -10.59
CA ALA A 35 -16.58 9.27 -9.58
C ALA A 35 -15.13 9.15 -9.12
N PHE A 36 -14.68 7.93 -8.82
CA PHE A 36 -13.31 7.64 -8.43
C PHE A 36 -12.30 8.05 -9.52
N SER A 37 -12.58 7.71 -10.78
CA SER A 37 -11.67 8.02 -11.89
C SER A 37 -11.53 9.52 -12.14
N LEU A 38 -12.64 10.27 -12.04
CA LEU A 38 -12.63 11.74 -12.13
C LEU A 38 -11.83 12.35 -10.98
N PHE A 39 -12.12 11.95 -9.74
CA PHE A 39 -11.40 12.43 -8.57
C PHE A 39 -9.90 12.14 -8.64
N GLU A 40 -9.50 10.94 -9.09
CA GLU A 40 -8.08 10.60 -9.22
C GLU A 40 -7.34 11.48 -10.25
N SER A 41 -8.05 11.99 -11.26
CA SER A 41 -7.50 12.90 -12.28
C SER A 41 -7.38 14.36 -11.82
N ASP A 42 -8.00 14.72 -10.69
CA ASP A 42 -7.90 16.06 -10.13
C ASP A 42 -6.48 16.33 -9.58
N GLY A 43 -6.06 17.60 -9.64
CA GLY A 43 -4.81 18.05 -9.04
C GLY A 43 -4.86 18.01 -7.50
N GLU A 44 -3.69 17.87 -6.87
CA GLU A 44 -3.57 17.74 -5.40
C GLU A 44 -4.25 18.87 -4.61
N ASN A 45 -4.22 20.11 -5.12
CA ASN A 45 -4.89 21.24 -4.49
C ASN A 45 -6.42 21.06 -4.41
N ILE A 46 -7.01 20.47 -5.46
CA ILE A 46 -8.46 20.19 -5.52
C ILE A 46 -8.82 19.03 -4.59
N LYS A 47 -7.97 18.00 -4.54
CA LYS A 47 -8.13 16.87 -3.62
C LYS A 47 -8.05 17.31 -2.16
N SER A 48 -7.14 18.23 -1.82
CA SER A 48 -7.02 18.76 -0.46
C SER A 48 -8.32 19.47 -0.02
N SER A 49 -8.88 20.36 -0.84
CA SER A 49 -10.15 21.03 -0.53
C SER A 49 -11.34 20.07 -0.50
N PHE A 50 -11.30 19.00 -1.29
CA PHE A 50 -12.35 17.96 -1.31
C PHE A 50 -12.58 17.36 0.07
N TRP A 51 -11.50 16.99 0.77
CA TRP A 51 -11.61 16.36 2.08
C TRP A 51 -12.14 17.30 3.15
N ILE A 52 -11.87 18.61 3.02
CA ILE A 52 -12.43 19.64 3.89
C ILE A 52 -13.95 19.72 3.70
N GLU A 53 -14.43 19.81 2.45
CA GLU A 53 -15.87 19.84 2.17
C GLU A 53 -16.58 18.56 2.61
N MET A 54 -15.98 17.40 2.32
CA MET A 54 -16.50 16.10 2.74
C MET A 54 -16.60 16.00 4.28
N SER A 55 -15.63 16.58 5.01
CA SER A 55 -15.64 16.62 6.47
C SER A 55 -16.83 17.38 7.05
N THR A 56 -17.19 18.51 6.42
CA THR A 56 -18.36 19.31 6.77
C THR A 56 -19.67 18.56 6.51
N ILE A 57 -19.77 17.86 5.37
CA ILE A 57 -20.98 17.10 4.99
C ILE A 57 -21.21 15.92 5.94
N MET A 58 -20.14 15.22 6.31
CA MET A 58 -20.24 13.97 7.07
C MET A 58 -20.12 14.14 8.58
N ASN A 59 -19.73 15.33 9.05
CA ASN A 59 -19.36 15.60 10.44
C ASN A 59 -18.29 14.62 10.96
N VAL A 60 -17.27 14.38 10.15
CA VAL A 60 -16.13 13.48 10.44
C VAL A 60 -14.86 14.23 10.06
N SER A 61 -13.77 14.09 10.82
CA SER A 61 -12.52 14.77 10.49
C SER A 61 -12.03 14.41 9.08
N HIS A 62 -11.53 15.41 8.34
CA HIS A 62 -11.01 15.21 6.99
C HIS A 62 -9.91 14.15 6.96
N LYS A 63 -9.01 14.10 7.96
CA LYS A 63 -7.98 13.06 8.12
C LYS A 63 -8.59 11.66 8.12
N LYS A 64 -9.63 11.43 8.93
CA LYS A 64 -10.29 10.12 9.03
C LYS A 64 -10.99 9.70 7.74
N LEU A 65 -11.59 10.67 7.02
CA LEU A 65 -12.21 10.41 5.72
C LEU A 65 -11.18 10.07 4.64
N HIS A 66 -10.09 10.83 4.59
CA HIS A 66 -8.96 10.60 3.71
C HIS A 66 -8.31 9.23 3.97
N ASP A 67 -8.07 8.90 5.24
CA ASP A 67 -7.49 7.61 5.63
C ASP A 67 -8.41 6.46 5.25
N TYR A 68 -9.72 6.61 5.45
CA TYR A 68 -10.70 5.61 5.03
C TYR A 68 -10.75 5.44 3.51
N TYR A 69 -10.71 6.55 2.76
CA TYR A 69 -10.61 6.55 1.32
C TYR A 69 -9.41 5.72 0.86
N HIS A 70 -8.19 6.08 1.28
CA HIS A 70 -6.96 5.45 0.82
C HIS A 70 -6.81 3.99 1.29
N ASN A 71 -7.22 3.70 2.52
CA ASN A 71 -6.97 2.38 3.11
C ASN A 71 -8.05 1.36 2.80
N THR A 72 -9.27 1.80 2.49
CA THR A 72 -10.44 0.92 2.37
C THR A 72 -11.18 1.13 1.05
N TRP A 73 -11.76 2.31 0.85
CA TRP A 73 -12.73 2.49 -0.23
C TRP A 73 -12.08 2.50 -1.63
N SER A 74 -10.98 3.22 -1.81
CA SER A 74 -10.31 3.35 -3.12
C SER A 74 -9.75 2.02 -3.64
N LYS A 75 -9.31 1.14 -2.74
CA LYS A 75 -8.72 -0.17 -3.09
C LYS A 75 -9.68 -1.05 -3.89
N ARG A 76 -11.00 -0.85 -3.76
CA ARG A 76 -12.03 -1.60 -4.48
C ARG A 76 -12.00 -1.36 -5.99
N PHE A 77 -11.37 -0.27 -6.44
CA PHE A 77 -11.26 0.10 -7.85
C PHE A 77 -9.91 -0.31 -8.48
N TYR A 78 -9.04 -0.95 -7.71
CA TYR A 78 -7.76 -1.45 -8.20
C TYR A 78 -7.76 -2.98 -8.26
N THR A 79 -6.94 -3.51 -9.15
CA THR A 79 -6.70 -4.94 -9.30
C THR A 79 -5.87 -5.44 -8.12
N GLU A 80 -6.30 -6.55 -7.51
CA GLU A 80 -5.53 -7.22 -6.48
C GLU A 80 -4.23 -7.80 -7.05
N ILE A 81 -3.10 -7.52 -6.39
CA ILE A 81 -1.79 -7.98 -6.86
C ILE A 81 -1.57 -9.50 -6.69
N GLY A 82 -2.47 -10.20 -5.99
CA GLY A 82 -2.31 -11.61 -5.61
C GLY A 82 -1.98 -12.53 -6.78
N GLY A 83 -2.73 -12.40 -7.88
CA GLY A 83 -2.51 -13.17 -9.11
C GLY A 83 -1.26 -12.76 -9.92
N TYR A 84 -0.64 -11.63 -9.58
CA TYR A 84 0.48 -11.04 -10.33
C TYR A 84 1.80 -11.08 -9.55
N LYS A 85 1.82 -11.62 -8.32
CA LYS A 85 3.02 -11.62 -7.46
C LYS A 85 4.24 -12.29 -8.11
N VAL A 86 4.04 -13.38 -8.86
CA VAL A 86 5.12 -14.08 -9.57
C VAL A 86 5.66 -13.20 -10.69
N GLU A 87 4.78 -12.62 -11.51
CA GLU A 87 5.17 -11.70 -12.59
C GLU A 87 5.91 -10.47 -12.05
N ILE A 88 5.43 -9.87 -10.96
CA ILE A 88 6.10 -8.75 -10.28
C ILE A 88 7.49 -9.18 -9.79
N THR A 89 7.61 -10.38 -9.23
CA THR A 89 8.91 -10.89 -8.75
C THR A 89 9.91 -11.01 -9.90
N ASN A 90 9.48 -11.57 -11.04
CA ASN A 90 10.32 -11.66 -12.23
C ASN A 90 10.75 -10.27 -12.74
N MET A 91 9.88 -9.25 -12.67
CA MET A 91 10.24 -7.88 -13.04
C MET A 91 11.27 -7.28 -12.07
N ILE A 92 11.20 -7.58 -10.77
CA ILE A 92 12.20 -7.18 -9.78
C ILE A 92 13.53 -7.90 -10.05
N ASP A 93 13.51 -9.17 -10.46
CA ASP A 93 14.74 -9.91 -10.79
C ASP A 93 15.46 -9.34 -12.01
N LEU A 94 14.72 -8.68 -12.91
CA LEU A 94 15.24 -8.06 -14.12
C LEU A 94 15.64 -6.58 -13.93
N SER A 95 15.37 -5.97 -12.77
CA SER A 95 15.75 -4.57 -12.52
C SER A 95 17.25 -4.43 -12.36
N ASN A 96 17.79 -3.25 -12.69
CA ASN A 96 19.21 -2.99 -12.55
C ASN A 96 19.56 -2.79 -11.06
N ASN A 97 20.75 -3.23 -10.64
CA ASN A 97 21.20 -3.09 -9.25
C ASN A 97 21.35 -1.62 -8.80
N GLN A 98 21.32 -0.67 -9.75
CA GLN A 98 21.38 0.77 -9.49
C GLN A 98 20.00 1.42 -9.38
N ASP A 99 18.92 0.72 -9.70
CA ASP A 99 17.57 1.28 -9.67
C ASP A 99 17.11 1.51 -8.22
N THR A 100 16.49 2.66 -7.96
CA THR A 100 15.85 2.87 -6.66
C THR A 100 14.56 2.04 -6.57
N VAL A 101 14.12 1.70 -5.35
CA VAL A 101 12.82 1.01 -5.13
C VAL A 101 11.68 1.75 -5.82
N LYS A 102 11.72 3.09 -5.84
CA LYS A 102 10.70 3.93 -6.49
C LYS A 102 10.68 3.72 -8.01
N ASP A 103 11.85 3.61 -8.63
CA ASP A 103 11.98 3.41 -10.07
C ASP A 103 11.53 2.00 -10.48
N ILE A 104 11.91 0.99 -9.68
CA ILE A 104 11.45 -0.39 -9.86
C ILE A 104 9.92 -0.45 -9.80
N VAL A 105 9.29 0.18 -8.79
CA VAL A 105 7.83 0.18 -8.64
C VAL A 105 7.15 0.87 -9.81
N LYS A 106 7.65 2.04 -10.25
CA LYS A 106 7.11 2.74 -11.43
C LYS A 106 7.17 1.85 -12.67
N ASN A 107 8.29 1.19 -12.91
CA ASN A 107 8.45 0.29 -14.05
C ASN A 107 7.51 -0.93 -13.93
N VAL A 108 7.42 -1.55 -12.76
CA VAL A 108 6.50 -2.68 -12.52
C VAL A 108 5.06 -2.29 -12.81
N VAL A 109 4.57 -1.18 -12.26
CA VAL A 109 3.20 -0.70 -12.50
C VAL A 109 2.99 -0.44 -13.99
N TYR A 110 3.90 0.29 -14.63
CA TYR A 110 3.81 0.58 -16.07
C TYR A 110 3.76 -0.69 -16.93
N GLN A 111 4.61 -1.67 -16.65
CA GLN A 111 4.64 -2.93 -17.41
C GLN A 111 3.40 -3.77 -17.18
N LEU A 112 2.90 -3.84 -15.94
CA LEU A 112 1.67 -4.55 -15.62
C LEU A 112 0.46 -3.94 -16.32
N GLU A 113 0.27 -2.62 -16.26
CA GLU A 113 -0.86 -1.94 -16.90
C GLU A 113 -0.78 -2.02 -18.44
N ARG A 114 0.45 -2.01 -19.00
CA ARG A 114 0.66 -2.22 -20.44
C ARG A 114 0.30 -3.63 -20.89
N ARG A 115 0.62 -4.67 -20.08
CA ARG A 115 0.33 -6.08 -20.41
C ARG A 115 -1.12 -6.44 -20.14
N HIS A 116 -1.70 -5.87 -19.09
CA HIS A 116 -3.05 -6.14 -18.62
C HIS A 116 -3.91 -4.89 -18.78
N LYS A 117 -4.32 -4.60 -20.02
CA LYS A 117 -4.93 -3.32 -20.46
C LYS A 117 -6.17 -2.86 -19.67
N ASN A 118 -6.84 -3.76 -18.96
CA ASN A 118 -8.04 -3.46 -18.16
C ASN A 118 -7.78 -3.49 -16.65
N CYS A 119 -6.52 -3.62 -16.24
CA CYS A 119 -6.11 -3.63 -14.85
C CYS A 119 -5.49 -2.28 -14.48
N ARG A 120 -5.81 -1.80 -13.27
CA ARG A 120 -5.15 -0.66 -12.64
C ARG A 120 -4.58 -1.13 -11.33
N PHE A 121 -3.33 -0.82 -11.04
CA PHE A 121 -2.68 -1.30 -9.82
C PHE A 121 -2.49 -0.17 -8.82
N HIS A 122 -2.84 -0.42 -7.56
CA HIS A 122 -2.64 0.56 -6.51
C HIS A 122 -1.16 0.70 -6.19
N TYR A 123 -0.58 1.88 -6.44
CA TYR A 123 0.86 2.12 -6.34
C TYR A 123 1.44 1.71 -4.98
N ASN A 124 0.82 2.13 -3.87
CA ASN A 124 1.34 1.81 -2.53
C ASN A 124 1.33 0.30 -2.25
N THR A 125 0.36 -0.43 -2.80
CA THR A 125 0.28 -1.88 -2.62
C THR A 125 1.41 -2.58 -3.37
N VAL A 126 1.72 -2.14 -4.59
CA VAL A 126 2.86 -2.63 -5.36
C VAL A 126 4.17 -2.25 -4.65
N TYR A 127 4.29 -1.00 -4.19
CA TYR A 127 5.45 -0.49 -3.46
C TYR A 127 5.77 -1.35 -2.22
N GLN A 128 4.78 -1.62 -1.38
CA GLN A 128 4.95 -2.44 -0.18
C GLN A 128 5.46 -3.85 -0.53
N PHE A 129 4.90 -4.46 -1.58
CA PHE A 129 5.32 -5.79 -2.02
C PHE A 129 6.74 -5.80 -2.58
N VAL A 130 7.08 -4.83 -3.45
CA VAL A 130 8.44 -4.70 -4.03
C VAL A 130 9.47 -4.46 -2.93
N ASN A 131 9.20 -3.52 -2.02
CA ASN A 131 10.10 -3.21 -0.90
C ASN A 131 10.32 -4.43 0.00
N TYR A 132 9.27 -5.17 0.33
CA TYR A 132 9.38 -6.42 1.08
C TYR A 132 10.29 -7.43 0.36
N LYS A 133 10.08 -7.63 -0.95
CA LYS A 133 10.86 -8.60 -1.74
C LYS A 133 12.33 -8.24 -1.84
N ILE A 134 12.67 -6.97 -2.00
CA ILE A 134 14.06 -6.50 -2.06
C ILE A 134 14.75 -6.76 -0.71
N LYS A 135 14.14 -6.35 0.39
CA LYS A 135 14.68 -6.57 1.75
C LYS A 135 14.88 -8.06 2.07
N SER A 136 13.95 -8.92 1.66
CA SER A 136 14.09 -10.37 1.86
C SER A 136 15.28 -10.97 1.10
N LYS A 137 15.66 -10.43 -0.07
CA LYS A 137 16.84 -10.92 -0.81
C LYS A 137 18.15 -10.53 -0.14
N GLU A 138 18.23 -9.31 0.37
CA GLU A 138 19.40 -8.80 1.08
C GLU A 138 19.71 -9.67 2.30
N GLN A 139 18.69 -10.07 3.05
CA GLN A 139 18.86 -10.91 4.24
C GLN A 139 19.42 -12.30 3.92
N VAL A 140 18.93 -12.95 2.86
CA VAL A 140 19.46 -14.26 2.42
C VAL A 140 20.94 -14.17 2.01
N SER A 141 21.35 -13.06 1.39
CA SER A 141 22.76 -12.88 0.99
C SER A 141 23.70 -12.75 2.19
N ILE A 142 23.25 -12.14 3.28
CA ILE A 142 24.02 -11.98 4.52
C ILE A 142 24.18 -13.35 5.20
N ASP A 143 23.09 -14.10 5.35
CA ASP A 143 23.10 -15.41 6.02
C ASP A 143 23.98 -16.43 5.28
N SER A 144 23.96 -16.39 3.94
CA SER A 144 24.83 -17.23 3.10
C SER A 144 26.32 -16.88 3.23
N SER A 145 26.64 -15.61 3.51
CA SER A 145 28.02 -15.14 3.68
C SER A 145 28.59 -15.52 5.05
N ILE A 146 27.77 -15.48 6.11
CA ILE A 146 28.16 -15.86 7.47
C ILE A 146 28.42 -17.37 7.56
N SER A 147 27.57 -18.19 6.92
CA SER A 147 27.67 -19.66 6.96
C SER A 147 28.95 -20.22 6.31
N ASN A 148 29.58 -19.46 5.40
CA ASN A 148 30.85 -19.85 4.78
C ASN A 148 32.09 -19.41 5.57
N SER A 149 31.94 -18.50 6.54
CA SER A 149 33.05 -18.03 7.40
C SER A 149 33.27 -18.94 8.61
N SER A 150 32.23 -19.63 9.10
CA SER A 150 32.30 -20.46 10.32
C SER A 150 32.85 -21.88 10.13
N LYS A 151 33.42 -22.24 8.97
CA LYS A 151 33.95 -23.60 8.72
C LYS A 151 35.44 -23.78 9.04
N VAL A 152 36.08 -22.83 9.70
CA VAL A 152 37.49 -22.92 10.14
C VAL A 152 37.66 -22.41 11.57
N ILE A 153 36.92 -22.92 12.55
CA ILE A 153 37.38 -22.92 13.95
C ILE A 153 37.01 -24.27 14.56
N SER A 154 38.07 -25.02 14.86
CA SER A 154 38.10 -26.27 15.59
C SER A 154 37.42 -26.19 16.96
N ASN A 155 36.67 -27.24 17.28
CA ASN A 155 36.30 -27.74 18.61
C ASN A 155 36.80 -26.92 19.81
N GLU A 156 35.90 -26.17 20.42
CA GLU A 156 35.91 -25.93 21.86
C GLU A 156 34.46 -25.72 22.32
N GLU A 157 33.98 -26.65 23.15
CA GLU A 157 32.69 -26.59 23.84
C GLU A 157 32.62 -25.32 24.68
N LEU A 158 31.62 -24.47 24.42
CA LEU A 158 31.22 -23.42 25.35
C LEU A 158 29.70 -23.29 25.35
N ASP A 159 29.12 -23.84 26.42
CA ASP A 159 27.77 -23.59 26.93
C ASP A 159 27.52 -22.09 27.03
N PHE A 160 26.48 -21.60 26.35
CA PHE A 160 25.85 -20.32 26.69
C PHE A 160 24.35 -20.39 26.40
N GLU A 161 23.58 -20.63 27.46
CA GLU A 161 22.20 -20.16 27.56
C GLU A 161 22.18 -18.64 27.39
N CYS A 162 21.49 -18.13 26.36
CA CYS A 162 21.09 -16.73 26.35
C CYS A 162 19.85 -16.48 25.46
N ILE A 163 18.70 -16.33 26.14
CA ILE A 163 17.75 -15.22 26.00
C ILE A 163 17.30 -14.83 24.58
N LEU A 164 16.03 -15.14 24.26
CA LEU A 164 15.23 -14.36 23.31
C LEU A 164 13.84 -14.09 23.89
N THR A 165 13.78 -13.11 24.80
CA THR A 165 12.56 -12.41 25.19
C THR A 165 12.57 -11.03 24.53
N TYR A 166 12.12 -10.93 23.28
CA TYR A 166 11.72 -9.65 22.67
C TYR A 166 10.53 -9.87 21.74
N ALA A 167 9.40 -10.22 22.35
CA ALA A 167 8.09 -9.85 21.82
C ALA A 167 7.63 -8.60 22.58
N THR A 168 6.87 -7.73 21.91
CA THR A 168 6.21 -6.51 22.42
C THR A 168 7.10 -5.29 22.71
N LEU A 169 7.24 -4.41 21.70
CA LEU A 169 7.40 -2.95 21.88
C LEU A 169 7.27 -2.22 20.53
N ALA A 170 6.03 -2.13 20.03
CA ALA A 170 5.69 -1.25 18.91
C ALA A 170 4.25 -0.69 19.01
N GLU A 171 3.80 -0.39 20.23
CA GLU A 171 2.58 0.39 20.49
C GLU A 171 2.84 1.41 21.59
N ALA A 172 3.54 2.49 21.22
CA ALA A 172 3.44 3.80 21.86
C ALA A 172 4.35 4.73 21.10
N LEU A 173 3.78 5.64 20.31
CA LEU A 173 4.27 6.99 19.98
C LEU A 173 3.37 7.54 18.88
N GLU A 174 2.29 8.22 19.28
CA GLU A 174 1.72 9.38 18.58
C GLU A 174 0.55 9.93 19.42
N TYR A 175 0.92 10.66 20.48
CA TYR A 175 0.09 11.70 21.07
C TYR A 175 1.03 12.81 21.54
N GLU A 176 1.18 13.84 20.71
CA GLU A 176 1.24 15.26 21.07
C GLU A 176 0.92 16.09 19.83
#